data_AF-A0A7K0WVV9-F1
#
_entry.id   AF-A0A7K0WVV9-F1
#
_cell.length_a   1.000
_cell.length_b   1.000
_cell.length_c   1.000
_cell.angle_alpha   90.00
_cell.angle_beta   90.00
_cell.angle_gamma   90.00
#
_symmetry.space_group_name_H-M   'P 1'
#
loop_
_entity.id
_entity.type
_entity.pdbx_description
1 polymer ?
#
loop_
_entity_poly.entity_id
_entity_poly.type
_entity_poly.pdbx_seq_one_letter_code
_entity_poly.pdbx_strand_id
1 'polypeptide(L)'
;MGRRVVPLTLDLLDRLTPQESPCRSCLCWALDAVRRERLGPDLRSRVEAKDAWVSELLREWGSCGRAVVLEAEPVGVVLYAPPAYLPGAAAVPTAPASPDAVLVADIWVRPDLRGHGLGRLLVQATARDLVSRGGVRAIEAFGRRGPGAPGCTAPVDFWLRTGFRTHRAHPVVPRLRMDLRSTATWMDEVEAALERLVGVVRPSPAPEAAVPVVRRDDGDR
;
A
#
# COMPACT_ATOMS: atom_id res chain seq x y z
N MET A 1 16.31 11.84 7.27
CA MET A 1 15.81 10.67 6.52
C MET A 1 14.29 10.67 6.51
N GLY A 2 13.67 11.13 5.41
CA GLY A 2 12.22 11.30 5.35
C GLY A 2 11.51 10.08 4.76
N ARG A 3 10.83 9.30 5.61
CA ARG A 3 9.91 8.23 5.18
C ARG A 3 8.57 8.82 4.77
N ARG A 4 8.11 8.51 3.57
CA ARG A 4 6.85 9.03 3.00
C ARG A 4 5.94 7.89 2.59
N VAL A 5 4.63 8.06 2.72
CA VAL A 5 3.65 7.19 2.07
C VAL A 5 2.94 8.02 1.01
N VAL A 6 2.99 7.56 -0.24
CA VAL A 6 2.47 8.29 -1.40
C VAL A 6 1.50 7.41 -2.20
N PRO A 7 0.59 7.98 -3.02
CA PRO A 7 -0.13 7.21 -4.02
C PRO A 7 0.84 6.43 -4.91
N LEU A 8 0.51 5.20 -5.25
CA LEU A 8 1.28 4.44 -6.25
C LEU A 8 1.06 5.06 -7.63
N THR A 9 2.14 5.23 -8.38
CA THR A 9 2.15 5.58 -9.81
C THR A 9 2.87 4.49 -10.59
N LEU A 10 2.75 4.49 -11.92
CA LEU A 10 3.54 3.61 -12.77
C LEU A 10 5.05 3.84 -12.57
N ASP A 11 5.50 5.11 -12.50
CA ASP A 11 6.91 5.41 -12.25
C ASP A 11 7.46 4.81 -10.94
N LEU A 12 6.63 4.75 -9.89
CA LEU A 12 6.99 4.12 -8.63
C LEU A 12 6.96 2.59 -8.72
N LEU A 13 6.05 2.04 -9.52
CA LEU A 13 6.02 0.60 -9.77
C LEU A 13 7.23 0.17 -10.59
N ASP A 14 7.63 0.95 -11.60
CA ASP A 14 8.76 0.69 -12.49
C ASP A 14 10.11 0.65 -11.78
N ARG A 15 10.23 1.36 -10.66
CA ARG A 15 11.41 1.30 -9.79
C ARG A 15 11.53 0.01 -8.99
N LEU A 16 10.47 -0.81 -8.92
CA LEU A 16 10.56 -2.16 -8.36
C LEU A 16 11.11 -3.11 -9.41
N THR A 17 12.18 -3.84 -9.09
CA THR A 17 12.64 -4.92 -9.98
C THR A 17 11.81 -6.19 -9.75
N PRO A 18 11.47 -6.97 -10.80
CA PRO A 18 10.72 -8.22 -10.63
C PRO A 18 11.49 -9.31 -9.88
N GLN A 19 12.82 -9.20 -9.79
CA GLN A 19 13.68 -10.07 -9.00
C GLN A 19 13.53 -9.80 -7.50
N GLU A 20 13.38 -8.53 -7.10
CA GLU A 20 13.26 -8.15 -5.68
C GLU A 20 11.81 -8.17 -5.21
N SER A 21 10.88 -7.78 -6.08
CA SER A 21 9.47 -7.59 -5.76
C SER A 21 8.57 -8.39 -6.69
N PRO A 22 7.92 -9.46 -6.18
CA PRO A 22 6.91 -10.18 -6.95
C PRO A 22 5.77 -9.28 -7.44
N CYS A 23 5.47 -8.18 -6.74
CA CYS A 23 4.42 -7.24 -7.13
C CYS A 23 4.64 -6.62 -8.52
N ARG A 24 5.87 -6.59 -9.03
CA ARG A 24 6.18 -6.04 -10.34
C ARG A 24 5.71 -6.91 -11.51
N SER A 25 5.56 -8.23 -11.32
CA SER A 25 5.24 -9.19 -12.38
C SER A 25 4.12 -10.18 -12.02
N CYS A 26 3.58 -10.09 -10.81
CA CYS A 26 2.51 -10.97 -10.37
C CYS A 26 1.15 -10.56 -10.93
N LEU A 27 0.55 -11.48 -11.67
CA LEU A 27 -0.75 -11.29 -12.33
C LEU A 27 -1.85 -12.14 -11.69
N CYS A 28 -1.57 -12.77 -10.54
CA CYS A 28 -2.43 -13.75 -9.89
C CYS A 28 -3.87 -13.26 -9.68
N TRP A 29 -4.04 -11.97 -9.44
CA TRP A 29 -5.36 -11.36 -9.27
C TRP A 29 -5.76 -10.49 -10.45
N ALA A 30 -4.79 -9.83 -11.09
CA ALA A 30 -4.98 -8.92 -12.23
C ALA A 30 -5.60 -9.61 -13.46
N LEU A 31 -5.27 -10.88 -13.71
CA LEU A 31 -5.75 -11.64 -14.86
C LEU A 31 -6.41 -12.95 -14.43
N ASP A 32 -7.36 -13.45 -15.22
CA ASP A 32 -7.90 -14.80 -15.07
C ASP A 32 -6.85 -15.89 -15.38
N ALA A 33 -7.14 -17.12 -14.98
CA ALA A 33 -6.20 -18.23 -15.13
C ALA A 33 -5.79 -18.48 -16.59
N VAL A 34 -6.73 -18.38 -17.54
CA VAL A 34 -6.48 -18.67 -18.96
C VAL A 34 -5.57 -17.62 -19.58
N ARG A 35 -5.82 -16.33 -19.33
CA ARG A 35 -4.95 -15.24 -19.82
C ARG A 35 -3.56 -15.33 -19.22
N ARG A 36 -3.43 -15.66 -17.93
CA ARG A 36 -2.12 -15.86 -17.28
C ARG A 36 -1.35 -17.03 -17.87
N GLU A 37 -2.03 -18.13 -18.15
CA GLU A 37 -1.42 -19.32 -18.74
C GLU A 37 -0.88 -19.02 -20.15
N ARG A 38 -1.65 -18.30 -20.97
CA ARG A 38 -1.23 -17.87 -22.32
C ARG A 38 -0.01 -16.97 -22.33
N LEU A 39 0.14 -16.09 -21.33
CA LEU A 39 1.34 -15.25 -21.19
C LEU A 39 2.59 -16.06 -20.81
N GLY A 40 2.41 -17.21 -20.17
CA GLY A 40 3.51 -18.06 -19.75
C GLY A 40 4.38 -17.46 -18.63
N PRO A 41 5.61 -17.98 -18.47
CA PRO A 41 6.52 -17.58 -17.41
C PRO A 41 7.42 -16.38 -17.77
N ASP A 42 7.37 -15.87 -19.01
CA ASP A 42 8.24 -14.78 -19.45
C ASP A 42 8.04 -13.52 -18.58
N LEU A 43 9.12 -13.05 -17.96
CA LEU A 43 9.03 -11.93 -17.01
C LEU A 43 8.70 -10.62 -17.69
N ARG A 44 9.18 -10.39 -18.92
CA ARG A 44 8.94 -9.13 -19.64
C ARG A 44 7.45 -8.98 -19.98
N SER A 45 6.85 -9.98 -20.62
CA SER A 45 5.43 -9.97 -20.95
C SER A 45 4.55 -9.85 -19.70
N ARG A 46 4.97 -10.43 -18.57
CA ARG A 46 4.23 -10.31 -17.31
C ARG A 46 4.33 -8.93 -16.68
N VAL A 47 5.49 -8.29 -16.80
CA VAL A 47 5.73 -6.89 -16.41
C VAL A 47 4.85 -5.96 -17.25
N GLU A 48 4.88 -6.12 -18.58
CA GLU A 48 4.06 -5.32 -19.50
C GLU A 48 2.55 -5.49 -19.21
N ALA A 49 2.11 -6.73 -18.95
CA ALA A 49 0.72 -6.99 -18.56
C ALA A 49 0.36 -6.38 -17.19
N LYS A 50 1.31 -6.29 -16.25
CA LYS A 50 1.09 -5.64 -14.96
C LYS A 50 0.94 -4.13 -15.15
N ASP A 51 1.75 -3.53 -16.01
CA ASP A 51 1.71 -2.10 -16.31
C ASP A 51 0.42 -1.73 -17.02
N ALA A 52 -0.03 -2.55 -17.98
CA ALA A 52 -1.32 -2.38 -18.64
C ALA A 52 -2.48 -2.41 -17.64
N TRP A 53 -2.49 -3.38 -16.71
CA TRP A 53 -3.52 -3.48 -15.67
C TRP A 53 -3.52 -2.29 -14.69
N VAL A 54 -2.34 -1.83 -14.26
CA VAL A 54 -2.22 -0.64 -13.40
C VAL A 54 -2.66 0.62 -14.15
N SER A 55 -2.27 0.75 -15.43
CA SER A 55 -2.68 1.87 -16.30
C SER A 55 -4.20 1.93 -16.46
N GLU A 56 -4.84 0.78 -16.68
CA GLU A 56 -6.29 0.66 -16.77
C GLU A 56 -6.96 1.12 -15.46
N LEU A 57 -6.48 0.62 -14.31
CA LEU A 57 -7.02 1.02 -13.01
C LEU A 57 -6.89 2.52 -12.75
N LEU A 58 -5.71 3.09 -13.01
CA LEU A 58 -5.46 4.52 -12.82
C LEU A 58 -6.39 5.38 -13.66
N ARG A 59 -6.73 4.92 -14.86
CA ARG A 59 -7.60 5.63 -15.80
C ARG A 59 -9.09 5.47 -15.49
N GLU A 60 -9.53 4.26 -15.13
CA GLU A 60 -10.96 3.93 -14.98
C GLU A 60 -11.47 4.09 -13.55
N TRP A 61 -10.62 3.84 -12.55
CA TRP A 61 -11.01 3.88 -11.13
C TRP A 61 -10.21 4.90 -10.30
N GLY A 62 -9.02 5.27 -10.78
CA GLY A 62 -8.11 6.18 -10.09
C GLY A 62 -7.05 5.45 -9.28
N SER A 63 -6.53 6.10 -8.24
CA SER A 63 -5.40 5.56 -7.47
C SER A 63 -5.67 4.14 -6.96
N CYS A 64 -4.79 3.21 -7.29
CA CYS A 64 -4.98 1.77 -7.07
C CYS A 64 -3.91 1.16 -6.16
N GLY A 65 -3.22 2.00 -5.38
CA GLY A 65 -2.15 1.55 -4.51
C GLY A 65 -1.50 2.65 -3.70
N ARG A 66 -0.66 2.22 -2.75
CA ARG A 66 0.20 3.09 -1.94
C ARG A 66 1.63 2.56 -1.96
N ALA A 67 2.60 3.47 -1.91
CA ALA A 67 4.01 3.15 -1.82
C ALA A 67 4.64 3.82 -0.59
N VAL A 68 5.48 3.09 0.13
CA VAL A 68 6.41 3.65 1.11
C VAL A 68 7.70 3.99 0.38
N VAL A 69 8.12 5.24 0.45
CA VAL A 69 9.32 5.74 -0.22
C VAL A 69 10.35 6.19 0.81
N LEU A 70 11.58 5.71 0.66
CA LEU A 70 12.77 6.15 1.39
C LEU A 70 13.77 6.68 0.37
N GLU A 71 14.20 7.94 0.50
CA GLU A 71 15.22 8.53 -0.38
C GLU A 71 14.88 8.41 -1.88
N ALA A 72 13.61 8.61 -2.22
CA ALA A 72 13.04 8.44 -3.56
C ALA A 72 12.91 7.00 -4.07
N GLU A 73 13.32 5.99 -3.30
CA GLU A 73 13.16 4.58 -3.64
C GLU A 73 11.94 3.94 -2.96
N PRO A 74 11.08 3.22 -3.71
CA PRO A 74 9.97 2.47 -3.13
C PRO A 74 10.50 1.24 -2.39
N VAL A 75 10.23 1.19 -1.09
CA VAL A 75 10.64 0.08 -0.21
C VAL A 75 9.48 -0.80 0.25
N GLY A 76 8.26 -0.44 -0.14
CA GLY A 76 7.08 -1.24 0.08
C GLY A 76 5.90 -0.71 -0.71
N VAL A 77 5.04 -1.60 -1.16
CA VAL A 77 3.87 -1.26 -1.97
C VAL A 77 2.67 -2.10 -1.55
N VAL A 78 1.48 -1.54 -1.75
CA VAL A 78 0.21 -2.25 -1.73
C VAL A 78 -0.59 -1.85 -2.96
N LEU A 79 -1.15 -2.83 -3.67
CA LEU A 79 -2.04 -2.63 -4.81
C LEU A 79 -3.41 -3.19 -4.47
N TYR A 80 -4.46 -2.46 -4.82
CA TYR A 80 -5.84 -2.82 -4.51
C TYR A 80 -6.79 -2.32 -5.58
N ALA A 81 -7.90 -3.02 -5.76
CA ALA A 81 -8.90 -2.69 -6.76
C ALA A 81 -10.29 -3.26 -6.41
N PRO A 82 -11.37 -2.74 -7.00
CA PRO A 82 -12.68 -3.38 -6.95
C PRO A 82 -12.61 -4.80 -7.55
N PRO A 83 -13.41 -5.76 -7.06
CA PRO A 83 -13.39 -7.14 -7.55
C PRO A 83 -13.57 -7.30 -9.07
N ALA A 84 -14.27 -6.37 -9.72
CA ALA A 84 -14.47 -6.37 -11.18
C ALA A 84 -13.15 -6.26 -11.98
N TYR A 85 -12.12 -5.64 -11.42
CA TYR A 85 -10.79 -5.50 -12.04
C TYR A 85 -9.81 -6.61 -11.61
N LEU A 86 -10.30 -7.62 -10.89
CA LEU A 86 -9.51 -8.72 -10.35
C LEU A 86 -10.10 -10.07 -10.78
N PRO A 87 -10.17 -10.35 -12.10
CA PRO A 87 -10.77 -11.58 -12.59
C PRO A 87 -10.11 -12.85 -12.05
N GLY A 88 -8.83 -12.77 -11.65
CA GLY A 88 -8.13 -13.88 -10.98
C GLY A 88 -8.73 -14.26 -9.62
N ALA A 89 -9.43 -13.34 -8.95
CA ALA A 89 -10.09 -13.58 -7.67
C ALA A 89 -11.34 -14.48 -7.79
N ALA A 90 -11.90 -14.64 -8.99
CA ALA A 90 -13.06 -15.52 -9.19
C ALA A 90 -12.68 -17.02 -9.08
N ALA A 91 -11.40 -17.35 -9.22
CA ALA A 91 -10.91 -18.73 -9.29
C ALA A 91 -10.57 -19.35 -7.92
N VAL A 92 -10.77 -18.65 -6.80
CA VAL A 92 -10.42 -19.18 -5.47
C VAL A 92 -11.64 -19.76 -4.72
N PRO A 93 -11.45 -20.78 -3.86
CA PRO A 93 -12.55 -21.43 -3.14
C PRO A 93 -13.39 -20.51 -2.24
N THR A 94 -12.81 -19.39 -1.81
CA THR A 94 -13.51 -18.39 -0.99
C THR A 94 -14.00 -17.20 -1.82
N ALA A 95 -14.27 -17.38 -3.11
CA ALA A 95 -14.97 -16.42 -3.96
C ALA A 95 -16.51 -16.55 -3.82
N PRO A 96 -17.32 -15.58 -4.33
CA PRO A 96 -16.91 -14.26 -4.81
C PRO A 96 -16.56 -13.34 -3.63
N ALA A 97 -15.67 -12.36 -3.85
CA ALA A 97 -15.43 -11.30 -2.89
C ALA A 97 -16.73 -10.50 -2.63
N SER A 98 -16.80 -9.86 -1.47
CA SER A 98 -18.01 -9.12 -1.11
C SER A 98 -18.19 -7.89 -2.01
N PRO A 99 -19.42 -7.59 -2.48
CA PRO A 99 -19.66 -6.51 -3.44
C PRO A 99 -19.41 -5.10 -2.86
N ASP A 100 -19.32 -4.99 -1.53
CA ASP A 100 -19.07 -3.73 -0.81
C ASP A 100 -17.60 -3.52 -0.43
N ALA A 101 -16.71 -4.41 -0.91
CA ALA A 101 -15.31 -4.42 -0.56
C ALA A 101 -14.40 -4.09 -1.76
N VAL A 102 -13.28 -3.45 -1.46
CA VAL A 102 -12.10 -3.42 -2.33
C VAL A 102 -11.19 -4.59 -1.94
N LEU A 103 -10.59 -5.24 -2.92
CA LEU A 103 -9.65 -6.33 -2.69
C LEU A 103 -8.20 -5.86 -2.77
N VAL A 104 -7.36 -6.31 -1.84
CA VAL A 104 -5.91 -6.20 -1.98
C VAL A 104 -5.43 -7.25 -2.97
N ALA A 105 -4.82 -6.79 -4.06
CA ALA A 105 -4.18 -7.64 -5.05
C ALA A 105 -2.77 -8.02 -4.60
N ASP A 106 -2.00 -7.05 -4.13
CA ASP A 106 -0.60 -7.28 -3.80
C ASP A 106 -0.21 -6.47 -2.56
N ILE A 107 0.66 -7.03 -1.74
CA ILE A 107 1.38 -6.26 -0.72
C ILE A 107 2.78 -6.82 -0.55
N TRP A 108 3.76 -5.92 -0.57
CA TRP A 108 5.16 -6.28 -0.42
C TRP A 108 5.92 -5.20 0.33
N VAL A 109 6.89 -5.65 1.10
CA VAL A 109 7.88 -4.81 1.77
C VAL A 109 9.23 -5.44 1.50
N ARG A 110 10.22 -4.59 1.18
CA ARG A 110 11.59 -5.00 0.93
C ARG A 110 12.10 -5.87 2.08
N PRO A 111 12.71 -7.05 1.80
CA PRO A 111 12.98 -8.06 2.82
C PRO A 111 13.78 -7.55 4.03
N ASP A 112 14.79 -6.72 3.80
CA ASP A 112 15.66 -6.07 4.80
C ASP A 112 14.92 -5.09 5.72
N LEU A 113 13.75 -4.61 5.31
CA LEU A 113 12.94 -3.65 6.07
C LEU A 113 11.65 -4.28 6.65
N ARG A 114 11.50 -5.60 6.58
CA ARG A 114 10.39 -6.31 7.25
C ARG A 114 10.58 -6.26 8.77
N GLY A 115 9.49 -6.34 9.51
CA GLY A 115 9.50 -6.22 10.98
C GLY A 115 9.44 -4.76 11.49
N HIS A 116 9.72 -3.77 10.65
CA HIS A 116 9.70 -2.34 11.02
C HIS A 116 8.33 -1.64 10.84
N GLY A 117 7.24 -2.42 10.79
CA GLY A 117 5.87 -1.89 10.72
C GLY A 117 5.43 -1.32 9.36
N LEU A 118 6.25 -1.39 8.30
CA LEU A 118 5.91 -0.82 6.98
C LEU A 118 4.65 -1.45 6.35
N GLY A 119 4.44 -2.75 6.54
CA GLY A 119 3.21 -3.41 6.06
C GLY A 119 1.95 -2.92 6.78
N ARG A 120 2.03 -2.63 8.08
CA ARG A 120 0.92 -2.00 8.83
C ARG A 120 0.66 -0.59 8.32
N LEU A 121 1.73 0.17 8.08
CA LEU A 121 1.65 1.52 7.54
C LEU A 121 0.95 1.55 6.16
N LEU A 122 1.29 0.61 5.27
CA LEU A 122 0.61 0.45 3.97
C LEU A 122 -0.88 0.14 4.13
N VAL A 123 -1.25 -0.81 4.99
CA VAL A 123 -2.65 -1.15 5.26
C VAL A 123 -3.44 0.05 5.80
N GLN A 124 -2.87 0.79 6.75
CA GLN A 124 -3.51 1.99 7.30
C GLN A 124 -3.66 3.10 6.26
N ALA A 125 -2.67 3.30 5.40
CA ALA A 125 -2.76 4.26 4.31
C ALA A 125 -3.83 3.89 3.27
N THR A 126 -3.98 2.59 2.97
CA THR A 126 -5.09 2.09 2.14
C THR A 126 -6.44 2.30 2.81
N ALA A 127 -6.58 2.00 4.10
CA ALA A 127 -7.82 2.24 4.84
C ALA A 127 -8.21 3.73 4.84
N ARG A 128 -7.26 4.63 5.14
CA ARG A 128 -7.48 6.08 5.08
C ARG A 128 -7.99 6.50 3.71
N ASP A 129 -7.28 6.11 2.65
CA ASP A 129 -7.64 6.43 1.28
C ASP A 129 -9.07 6.00 0.92
N LEU A 130 -9.44 4.76 1.24
CA LEU A 130 -10.74 4.23 0.87
C LEU A 130 -11.88 4.82 1.71
N VAL A 131 -11.62 5.17 2.98
CA VAL A 131 -12.56 5.93 3.79
C VAL A 131 -12.78 7.32 3.20
N SER A 132 -11.71 8.03 2.85
CA SER A 132 -11.80 9.39 2.28
C SER A 132 -12.51 9.45 0.92
N ARG A 133 -12.43 8.40 0.10
CA ARG A 133 -13.16 8.31 -1.18
C ARG A 133 -14.67 8.12 -1.00
N GLY A 134 -15.09 7.53 0.11
CA GLY A 134 -16.47 7.10 0.32
C GLY A 134 -16.89 5.90 -0.55
N GLY A 135 -18.06 5.33 -0.27
CA GLY A 135 -18.65 4.24 -1.07
C GLY A 135 -18.07 2.84 -0.83
N VAL A 136 -16.89 2.72 -0.22
CA VAL A 136 -16.26 1.42 0.13
C VAL A 136 -16.50 1.11 1.60
N ARG A 137 -17.03 -0.08 1.91
CA ARG A 137 -17.31 -0.48 3.31
C ARG A 137 -16.25 -1.37 3.92
N ALA A 138 -15.42 -2.01 3.10
CA ALA A 138 -14.41 -2.92 3.59
C ALA A 138 -13.22 -3.06 2.65
N ILE A 139 -12.12 -3.53 3.24
CA ILE A 139 -10.99 -4.08 2.51
C ILE A 139 -11.04 -5.59 2.71
N GLU A 140 -10.95 -6.35 1.63
CA GLU A 140 -10.79 -7.80 1.66
C GLU A 140 -9.44 -8.21 1.11
N ALA A 141 -8.93 -9.33 1.59
CA ALA A 141 -7.72 -9.95 1.08
C ALA A 141 -7.86 -11.47 1.14
N PHE A 142 -7.26 -12.16 0.18
CA PHE A 142 -7.00 -13.58 0.32
C PHE A 142 -5.73 -13.76 1.13
N GLY A 143 -5.75 -14.62 2.15
CA GLY A 143 -4.61 -14.89 3.02
C GLY A 143 -3.96 -16.23 2.71
N ARG A 144 -2.64 -16.35 2.85
CA ARG A 144 -1.92 -17.62 2.69
C ARG A 144 -1.86 -18.36 4.02
N ARG A 145 -2.43 -19.56 4.07
CA ARG A 145 -2.38 -20.43 5.25
C ARG A 145 -1.53 -21.70 5.06
N GLY A 146 -1.43 -22.21 3.83
CA GLY A 146 -0.68 -23.43 3.53
C GLY A 146 -0.17 -23.51 2.09
N PRO A 147 0.44 -24.65 1.72
CA PRO A 147 0.83 -24.95 0.34
C PRO A 147 -0.37 -24.87 -0.61
N GLY A 148 -0.13 -24.49 -1.86
CA GLY A 148 -1.19 -24.35 -2.87
C GLY A 148 -1.96 -23.03 -2.81
N ALA A 149 -1.64 -22.13 -1.87
CA ALA A 149 -2.18 -20.78 -1.91
C ALA A 149 -1.71 -20.04 -3.18
N PRO A 150 -2.56 -19.21 -3.81
CA PRO A 150 -2.17 -18.46 -4.99
C PRO A 150 -0.97 -17.55 -4.75
N GLY A 151 -0.22 -17.25 -5.80
CA GLY A 151 0.94 -16.35 -5.73
C GLY A 151 0.58 -14.97 -5.18
N CYS A 152 1.55 -14.31 -4.55
CA CYS A 152 1.44 -12.92 -4.07
C CYS A 152 0.38 -12.69 -2.98
N THR A 153 0.01 -13.79 -2.32
CA THR A 153 -0.86 -13.80 -1.14
C THR A 153 -0.02 -13.63 0.12
N ALA A 154 -0.25 -12.56 0.90
CA ALA A 154 0.42 -12.38 2.18
C ALA A 154 -0.09 -13.39 3.24
N PRO A 155 0.74 -13.76 4.25
CA PRO A 155 0.35 -14.71 5.28
C PRO A 155 -0.89 -14.27 6.07
N VAL A 156 -1.75 -15.21 6.47
CA VAL A 156 -2.94 -14.91 7.29
C VAL A 156 -2.59 -14.12 8.55
N ASP A 157 -1.52 -14.50 9.25
CA ASP A 157 -1.12 -13.83 10.49
C ASP A 157 -0.73 -12.37 10.29
N PHE A 158 -0.22 -12.01 9.11
CA PHE A 158 0.05 -10.61 8.79
C PHE A 158 -1.25 -9.81 8.77
N TRP A 159 -2.25 -10.29 8.03
CA TRP A 159 -3.56 -9.64 7.92
C TRP A 159 -4.28 -9.54 9.26
N LEU A 160 -4.27 -10.61 10.06
CA LEU A 160 -4.88 -10.60 11.40
C LEU A 160 -4.23 -9.54 12.30
N ARG A 161 -2.90 -9.43 12.28
CA ARG A 161 -2.17 -8.41 13.05
C ARG A 161 -2.43 -6.99 12.55
N THR A 162 -2.84 -6.80 11.29
CA THR A 162 -3.11 -5.47 10.72
C THR A 162 -4.58 -5.07 10.79
N GLY A 163 -5.42 -5.82 11.52
CA GLY A 163 -6.81 -5.44 11.81
C GLY A 163 -7.86 -6.14 10.93
N PHE A 164 -7.45 -7.07 10.08
CA PHE A 164 -8.39 -7.94 9.37
C PHE A 164 -8.90 -9.04 10.31
N ARG A 165 -10.10 -9.53 10.03
CA ARG A 165 -10.68 -10.75 10.62
C ARG A 165 -10.94 -11.78 9.54
N THR A 166 -11.00 -13.06 9.92
CA THR A 166 -11.43 -14.10 8.98
C THR A 166 -12.91 -13.91 8.64
N HIS A 167 -13.19 -13.71 7.36
CA HIS A 167 -14.55 -13.54 6.84
C HIS A 167 -15.08 -14.84 6.22
N ARG A 168 -14.22 -15.58 5.49
CA ARG A 168 -14.50 -16.94 5.04
C ARG A 168 -13.30 -17.83 5.35
N ALA A 169 -13.53 -18.88 6.14
CA ALA A 169 -12.49 -19.84 6.48
C ALA A 169 -12.20 -20.78 5.30
N HIS A 170 -10.92 -21.10 5.12
CA HIS A 170 -10.45 -22.13 4.20
C HIS A 170 -9.05 -22.58 4.67
N PRO A 171 -8.68 -23.87 4.55
CA PRO A 171 -7.40 -24.37 5.03
C PRO A 171 -6.19 -23.82 4.27
N VAL A 172 -6.36 -23.41 3.01
CA VAL A 172 -5.25 -22.94 2.15
C VAL A 172 -5.27 -21.43 1.92
N VAL A 173 -6.47 -20.90 1.65
CA VAL A 173 -6.69 -19.52 1.18
C VAL A 173 -7.95 -18.92 1.80
N PRO A 174 -7.96 -18.62 3.11
CA PRO A 174 -9.10 -17.95 3.73
C PRO A 174 -9.27 -16.53 3.19
N ARG A 175 -10.52 -16.04 3.13
CA ARG A 175 -10.82 -14.64 2.84
C ARG A 175 -10.90 -13.86 4.14
N LEU A 176 -10.16 -12.76 4.19
CA LEU A 176 -10.04 -11.88 5.34
C LEU A 176 -10.68 -10.53 5.01
N ARG A 177 -11.23 -9.87 6.03
CA ARG A 177 -11.95 -8.59 5.87
C ARG A 177 -11.59 -7.62 6.99
N MET A 178 -11.32 -6.38 6.62
CA MET A 178 -11.29 -5.22 7.51
C MET A 178 -12.52 -4.36 7.20
N ASP A 179 -13.39 -4.16 8.18
CA ASP A 179 -14.55 -3.28 8.03
C ASP A 179 -14.14 -1.82 8.24
N LEU A 180 -14.43 -0.96 7.26
CA LEU A 180 -14.03 0.45 7.31
C LEU A 180 -14.97 1.31 8.16
N ARG A 181 -16.23 0.91 8.38
CA ARG A 181 -17.17 1.68 9.22
C ARG A 181 -16.79 1.62 10.69
N SER A 182 -16.36 0.46 11.19
CA SER A 182 -15.82 0.34 12.55
C SER A 182 -14.41 0.93 12.70
N THR A 183 -13.74 1.21 11.57
CA THR A 183 -12.38 1.73 11.54
C THR A 183 -12.35 3.26 11.43
N ALA A 184 -13.45 3.91 10.98
CA ALA A 184 -13.54 5.37 10.90
C ALA A 184 -13.39 6.05 12.27
N THR A 185 -14.12 5.58 13.29
CA THR A 185 -13.97 6.07 14.68
C THR A 185 -12.55 5.87 15.22
N TRP A 186 -11.90 4.77 14.86
CA TRP A 186 -10.51 4.51 15.24
C TRP A 186 -9.50 5.38 14.46
N MET A 187 -9.77 5.69 13.19
CA MET A 187 -8.92 6.56 12.36
C MET A 187 -9.04 8.02 12.80
N ASP A 188 -10.22 8.47 13.22
CA ASP A 188 -10.42 9.80 13.82
C ASP A 188 -9.64 9.92 15.14
N GLU A 189 -9.67 8.89 15.99
CA GLU A 189 -8.87 8.83 17.22
C GLU A 189 -7.35 8.80 16.94
N VAL A 190 -6.93 8.09 15.89
CA VAL A 190 -5.52 7.99 15.46
C VAL A 190 -5.04 9.27 14.78
N GLU A 191 -5.87 9.96 14.00
CA GLU A 191 -5.56 11.28 13.44
C GLU A 191 -5.44 12.31 14.54
N ALA A 192 -6.37 12.33 15.49
CA ALA A 192 -6.25 13.16 16.69
C ALA A 192 -4.99 12.83 17.52
N ALA A 193 -4.54 11.56 17.56
CA ALA A 193 -3.29 11.18 18.22
C ALA A 193 -2.02 11.55 17.42
N LEU A 194 -2.07 11.44 16.09
CA LEU A 194 -0.99 11.82 15.19
C LEU A 194 -0.79 13.33 15.16
N GLU A 195 -1.86 14.12 15.11
CA GLU A 195 -1.81 15.60 15.20
C GLU A 195 -1.18 16.05 16.53
N ARG A 196 -1.50 15.37 17.64
CA ARG A 196 -0.86 15.63 18.94
C ARG A 196 0.63 15.33 18.95
N LEU A 197 1.09 14.27 18.25
CA LEU A 197 2.51 13.96 18.13
C LEU A 197 3.26 14.93 17.20
N VAL A 198 2.61 15.42 16.15
CA VAL A 198 3.18 16.44 15.24
C VAL A 198 3.25 17.81 15.94
N GLY A 199 2.32 18.13 16.83
CA GLY A 199 2.32 19.39 17.61
C GLY A 199 3.42 19.52 18.67
N VAL A 200 4.16 18.44 18.98
CA VAL A 200 5.25 18.44 19.99
C VAL A 200 6.59 18.93 19.42
N VAL A 201 6.72 19.06 18.09
CA VAL A 201 7.91 19.69 17.48
C VAL A 201 7.61 21.15 17.16
N ARG A 202 7.54 21.98 18.20
CA ARG A 202 7.80 23.42 18.04
C ARG A 202 9.30 23.65 18.27
N PRO A 203 10.10 24.01 17.26
CA PRO A 203 11.44 24.51 17.54
C PRO A 203 11.28 25.76 18.41
N SER A 204 11.92 25.74 19.59
CA SER A 204 12.03 26.93 20.42
C SER A 204 12.65 28.04 19.57
N PRO A 205 12.13 29.29 19.57
CA PRO A 205 12.79 30.37 18.87
C PRO A 205 14.21 30.50 19.42
N ALA A 206 15.20 30.42 18.53
CA ALA A 206 16.55 30.77 18.89
C ALA A 206 16.56 32.26 19.28
N PRO A 207 17.24 32.66 20.37
CA PRO A 207 17.37 34.07 20.72
C PRO A 207 18.07 34.79 19.57
N GLU A 208 17.47 35.91 19.16
CA GLU A 208 17.96 36.78 18.10
C GLU A 208 19.36 37.28 18.49
N ALA A 209 20.38 36.84 17.75
CA ALA A 209 21.74 37.30 17.94
C ALA A 209 21.82 38.77 17.49
N ALA A 210 22.09 39.66 18.45
CA ALA A 210 22.31 41.07 18.17
C ALA A 210 23.47 41.23 17.18
N VAL A 211 23.19 41.82 16.02
CA VAL A 211 24.19 42.18 15.01
C VAL A 211 25.07 43.29 15.61
N PRO A 212 26.40 43.12 15.69
CA PRO A 212 27.26 44.19 16.17
C PRO A 212 27.34 45.29 15.11
N VAL A 213 27.11 46.53 15.55
CA VAL A 213 27.25 47.73 14.72
C VAL A 213 28.72 47.92 14.39
N VAL A 214 29.09 47.76 13.11
CA VAL A 214 30.42 48.10 12.61
C VAL A 214 30.49 49.62 12.49
N ARG A 215 31.24 50.25 13.40
CA ARG A 215 31.58 51.67 13.30
C ARG A 215 32.64 51.84 12.21
N ARG A 216 32.29 52.53 11.12
CA ARG A 216 33.29 52.99 10.14
C ARG A 216 34.10 54.11 10.79
N ASP A 217 35.40 53.95 10.75
CA ASP A 217 36.39 54.94 11.16
C ASP A 217 36.64 55.84 9.94
N ASP A 218 36.02 57.02 9.92
CA ASP A 218 36.32 58.03 8.91
C ASP A 218 37.59 58.74 9.38
N GLY A 219 38.72 58.29 8.84
CA GLY A 219 40.03 58.87 9.10
C GLY A 219 40.16 60.26 8.48
N ASP A 220 40.15 61.29 9.34
CA ASP A 220 40.61 62.64 9.02
C ASP A 220 42.09 62.78 9.44
N ARG A 221 42.99 62.85 8.46
CA ARG A 221 44.28 63.55 8.55
C ARG A 221 44.86 63.83 7.16
#